data_AF-A0AAW6H353-F1
#
_entry.id   AF-A0AAW6H353-F1
#
_cell.length_a   1.000
_cell.length_b   1.000
_cell.length_c   1.000
_cell.angle_alpha   90.00
_cell.angle_beta   90.00
_cell.angle_gamma   90.00
#
_symmetry.space_group_name_H-M   'P 1'
#
loop_
_entity.id
_entity.type
_entity.pdbx_description
1 polymer ?
#
loop_
_entity_poly.entity_id
_entity_poly.type
_entity_poly.pdbx_seq_one_letter_code
_entity_poly.pdbx_strand_id
1 'polypeptide(L)'
;MDTKLLEKKMESISPFELKNRLIDMADESLKKTARTMLNAGRGNPNWIATAPREAFFLLGSFGLEECRRIMDLPEGIAGIPEKKGIASRFEAFLKKNNNVPGVKLLEQTYNYLLMQHAADPDSLVHEWAESIVGDQYPVPDRILHFTEILVQDYLSQEMCDNRPPRGAYDLFATEGGTAAMCYIFDSLQENFLLNKGDGIVLMVPAFTPYIEIPQLSRYQFRVTKIHANRMNNEGMHLWQYSDEDIDRLKSPKIKALFVTNPSNPPSYTLSPDTMARIVSIVRNDNPNLMIITDDVYGTFSPHFRSFMAEIPYNTLCVYSFSKYFGATGWRNAVIALHE
;
A
#
# COMPACT_ATOMS: atom_id res chain seq x y z
N MET A 1 -37.56 0.76 19.90
CA MET A 1 -38.03 1.02 18.51
C MET A 1 -38.12 -0.32 17.82
N ASP A 2 -39.26 -0.61 17.19
CA ASP A 2 -39.47 -1.85 16.44
C ASP A 2 -38.49 -1.91 15.25
N THR A 3 -37.49 -2.78 15.35
CA THR A 3 -36.36 -2.88 14.41
C THR A 3 -36.82 -3.10 12.97
N LYS A 4 -37.93 -3.84 12.77
CA LYS A 4 -38.51 -4.07 11.43
C LYS A 4 -39.08 -2.81 10.78
N LEU A 5 -39.64 -1.88 11.57
CA LEU A 5 -40.18 -0.63 11.05
C LEU A 5 -39.07 0.35 10.67
N LEU A 6 -37.92 0.26 11.36
CA LEU A 6 -36.72 1.03 11.05
C LEU A 6 -36.05 0.50 9.78
N GLU A 7 -35.90 -0.82 9.64
CA GLU A 7 -35.36 -1.47 8.42
C GLU A 7 -36.16 -1.07 7.18
N LYS A 8 -37.49 -1.16 7.23
CA LYS A 8 -38.37 -0.76 6.12
C LYS A 8 -38.27 0.72 5.74
N LYS A 9 -37.95 1.59 6.70
CA LYS A 9 -37.66 3.02 6.44
C LYS A 9 -36.24 3.25 5.92
N MET A 10 -35.32 2.35 6.21
CA MET A 10 -33.94 2.40 5.72
C MET A 10 -33.83 1.87 4.27
N GLU A 11 -34.73 0.99 3.84
CA GLU A 11 -34.83 0.49 2.46
C GLU A 11 -35.19 1.59 1.44
N SER A 12 -35.85 2.67 1.87
CA SER A 12 -36.36 3.74 0.99
C SER A 12 -35.49 5.00 0.95
N ILE A 13 -34.41 5.05 1.72
CA ILE A 13 -33.48 6.20 1.75
C ILE A 13 -32.25 5.93 0.91
N SER A 14 -31.64 6.99 0.38
CA SER A 14 -30.46 6.83 -0.46
C SER A 14 -29.29 6.21 0.33
N PRO A 15 -28.35 5.49 -0.32
CA PRO A 15 -27.18 4.94 0.37
C PRO A 15 -26.36 5.99 1.14
N PHE A 16 -26.37 7.24 0.69
CA PHE A 16 -25.71 8.37 1.36
C PHE A 16 -26.47 8.84 2.61
N GLU A 17 -27.79 8.91 2.58
CA GLU A 17 -28.61 9.22 3.76
C GLU A 17 -28.57 8.08 4.78
N LEU A 18 -28.59 6.84 4.30
CA LEU A 18 -28.43 5.65 5.13
C LEU A 18 -27.09 5.71 5.89
N LYS A 19 -26.01 5.99 5.17
CA LYS A 19 -24.66 6.18 5.72
C LYS A 19 -24.62 7.26 6.80
N ASN A 20 -25.18 8.44 6.56
CA ASN A 20 -25.16 9.53 7.55
C ASN A 20 -25.97 9.17 8.80
N ARG A 21 -27.16 8.57 8.63
CA ARG A 21 -27.96 8.08 9.76
C ARG A 21 -27.25 7.01 10.58
N LEU A 22 -26.55 6.08 9.92
CA LEU A 22 -25.75 5.07 10.61
C LEU A 22 -24.59 5.68 11.42
N ILE A 23 -23.99 6.78 10.95
CA ILE A 23 -22.96 7.52 11.72
C ILE A 23 -23.58 8.19 12.95
N ASP A 24 -24.74 8.84 12.79
CA ASP A 24 -25.41 9.57 13.88
C ASP A 24 -25.95 8.61 14.96
N MET A 25 -26.32 7.39 14.57
CA MET A 25 -26.79 6.34 15.46
C MET A 25 -25.67 5.58 16.20
N ALA A 26 -24.40 5.77 15.82
CA ALA A 26 -23.29 5.07 16.47
C ALA A 26 -22.94 5.69 17.83
N ASP A 27 -22.66 4.85 18.82
CA ASP A 27 -22.17 5.27 20.14
C ASP A 27 -20.86 6.07 20.02
N GLU A 28 -20.64 7.04 20.92
CA GLU A 28 -19.46 7.93 20.91
C GLU A 28 -18.13 7.18 20.77
N SER A 29 -17.99 6.05 21.46
CA SER A 29 -16.81 5.17 21.41
C SER A 29 -16.59 4.51 20.05
N LEU A 30 -17.66 4.33 19.25
CA LEU A 30 -17.67 3.70 17.93
C LEU A 30 -17.76 4.72 16.79
N LYS A 31 -18.13 5.98 17.06
CA LYS A 31 -18.30 7.03 16.04
C LYS A 31 -17.07 7.19 15.14
N LYS A 32 -15.84 7.10 15.68
CA LYS A 32 -14.62 7.22 14.87
C LYS A 32 -14.47 6.04 13.88
N THR A 33 -14.72 4.82 14.35
CA THR A 33 -14.67 3.61 13.53
C THR A 33 -15.82 3.59 12.52
N ALA A 34 -17.04 3.93 12.95
CA ALA A 34 -18.21 4.06 12.10
C ALA A 34 -17.99 5.12 11.01
N ARG A 35 -17.47 6.31 11.35
CA ARG A 35 -17.07 7.33 10.36
C ARG A 35 -16.03 6.80 9.39
N THR A 36 -15.02 6.06 9.84
CA THR A 36 -13.98 5.53 8.94
C THR A 36 -14.55 4.46 7.99
N MET A 37 -15.39 3.56 8.50
CA MET A 37 -16.05 2.51 7.70
C MET A 37 -17.04 3.10 6.70
N LEU A 38 -17.88 4.04 7.15
CA LEU A 38 -18.98 4.60 6.37
C LEU A 38 -18.50 5.71 5.43
N ASN A 39 -17.56 6.58 5.85
CA ASN A 39 -17.02 7.64 4.99
C ASN A 39 -15.88 7.18 4.10
N ALA A 40 -14.95 6.42 4.66
CA ALA A 40 -13.74 6.02 3.97
C ALA A 40 -13.74 4.53 3.61
N GLY A 41 -14.89 3.83 3.61
CA GLY A 41 -15.03 2.46 3.07
C GLY A 41 -13.99 1.46 3.59
N ARG A 42 -13.44 1.70 4.79
CA ARG A 42 -12.25 1.02 5.31
C ARG A 42 -12.47 0.67 6.77
N GLY A 43 -12.34 -0.62 7.10
CA GLY A 43 -12.14 -1.05 8.48
C GLY A 43 -10.77 -0.60 8.98
N ASN A 44 -10.71 0.02 10.15
CA ASN A 44 -9.45 0.23 10.85
C ASN A 44 -9.09 -1.06 11.61
N PRO A 45 -7.90 -1.65 11.41
CA PRO A 45 -7.47 -2.79 12.21
C PRO A 45 -7.56 -2.47 13.71
N ASN A 46 -7.98 -3.45 14.50
CA ASN A 46 -7.94 -3.40 15.97
C ASN A 46 -6.78 -4.23 16.56
N TRP A 47 -5.83 -4.62 15.70
CA TRP A 47 -4.56 -5.23 16.06
C TRP A 47 -3.41 -4.38 15.52
N ILE A 48 -2.20 -4.60 16.05
CA ILE A 48 -0.96 -3.97 15.58
C ILE A 48 0.19 -4.99 15.61
N ALA A 49 1.18 -4.82 14.72
CA ALA A 49 2.43 -5.58 14.79
C ALA A 49 3.40 -4.92 15.80
N THR A 50 3.56 -5.52 16.98
CA THR A 50 4.36 -4.92 18.08
C THR A 50 5.86 -5.02 17.85
N ALA A 51 6.37 -6.18 17.43
CA ALA A 51 7.81 -6.42 17.23
C ALA A 51 8.54 -5.36 16.38
N PRO A 52 8.07 -4.95 15.17
CA PRO A 52 8.72 -3.89 14.41
C PRO A 52 8.61 -2.51 15.06
N ARG A 53 7.57 -2.25 15.85
CA ARG A 53 7.42 -0.98 16.59
C ARG A 53 8.40 -0.92 17.76
N GLU A 54 8.56 -2.01 18.49
CA GLU A 54 9.56 -2.13 19.55
C GLU A 54 10.98 -1.94 18.99
N ALA A 55 11.30 -2.58 17.85
CA ALA A 55 12.55 -2.39 17.14
C ALA A 55 12.75 -0.92 16.72
N PHE A 56 11.71 -0.26 16.18
CA PHE A 56 11.75 1.15 15.81
C PHE A 56 12.08 2.06 17.01
N PHE A 57 11.41 1.86 18.16
CA PHE A 57 11.68 2.67 19.36
C PHE A 57 13.06 2.42 19.96
N LEU A 58 13.53 1.16 19.91
CA LEU A 58 14.88 0.81 20.35
C LEU A 58 15.94 1.44 19.44
N LEU A 59 15.72 1.44 18.13
CA LEU A 59 16.57 2.13 17.17
C LEU A 59 16.60 3.64 17.42
N GLY A 60 15.47 4.24 17.80
CA GLY A 60 15.41 5.65 18.19
C GLY A 60 16.27 5.96 19.41
N SER A 61 16.33 5.03 20.38
CA SER A 61 17.24 5.16 21.52
C SER A 61 18.70 5.14 21.08
N PHE A 62 19.06 4.25 20.16
CA PHE A 62 20.41 4.22 19.57
C PHE A 62 20.74 5.52 18.82
N GLY A 63 19.84 6.01 17.97
CA GLY A 63 20.04 7.27 17.23
C GLY A 63 20.30 8.45 18.18
N LEU A 64 19.54 8.55 19.28
CA LEU A 64 19.77 9.59 20.29
C LEU A 64 21.07 9.39 21.10
N GLU A 65 21.52 8.15 21.33
CA GLU A 65 22.84 7.89 21.91
C GLU A 65 23.96 8.40 20.98
N GLU A 66 23.81 8.19 19.66
CA GLU A 66 24.77 8.67 18.66
C GLU A 66 24.79 10.19 18.53
N CYS A 67 23.62 10.85 18.58
CA CYS A 67 23.55 12.32 18.63
C CYS A 67 24.30 12.90 19.84
N ARG A 68 24.06 12.35 21.04
CA ARG A 68 24.69 12.82 22.29
C ARG A 68 26.19 12.54 22.34
N ARG A 69 26.65 11.49 21.65
CA ARG A 69 28.08 11.19 21.51
C ARG A 69 28.84 12.33 20.82
N ILE A 70 28.20 13.03 19.89
CA ILE A 70 28.81 14.15 19.16
C ILE A 70 28.77 15.44 19.95
N MET A 71 27.63 15.74 20.54
CA MET A 71 27.41 16.92 21.35
C MET A 71 26.27 16.63 22.32
N ASP A 72 26.43 17.03 23.57
CA ASP A 72 25.42 16.89 24.61
C ASP A 72 25.42 18.15 25.47
N LEU A 73 24.51 19.08 25.14
CA LEU A 73 24.37 20.33 25.86
C LEU A 73 23.27 20.21 26.93
N PRO A 74 23.45 20.83 28.12
CA PRO A 74 22.48 20.75 29.23
C PRO A 74 21.04 21.15 28.88
N GLU A 75 20.84 21.94 27.84
CA GLU A 75 19.55 22.39 27.32
C GLU A 75 18.78 21.29 26.56
N GLY A 76 19.35 20.09 26.43
CA GLY A 76 18.76 18.99 25.67
C GLY A 76 19.03 19.06 24.17
N ILE A 77 20.09 19.77 23.77
CA ILE A 77 20.53 19.89 22.37
C ILE A 77 21.67 18.90 22.14
N ALA A 78 21.56 18.09 21.09
CA ALA A 78 22.55 17.11 20.72
C ALA A 78 23.08 17.32 19.28
N GLY A 79 24.14 16.60 18.93
CA GLY A 79 24.67 16.59 17.56
C GLY A 79 23.86 15.69 16.62
N ILE A 80 24.46 15.34 15.48
CA ILE A 80 23.91 14.38 14.51
C ILE A 80 24.77 13.11 14.45
N PRO A 81 24.23 11.94 14.09
CA PRO A 81 25.02 10.71 14.01
C PRO A 81 26.18 10.82 13.01
N GLU A 82 27.39 10.38 13.39
CA GLU A 82 28.52 10.28 12.46
C GLU A 82 28.73 8.86 11.97
N LYS A 83 28.86 8.71 10.65
CA LYS A 83 29.05 7.42 9.95
C LYS A 83 30.23 6.59 10.43
N LYS A 84 31.39 7.19 10.68
CA LYS A 84 32.63 6.44 10.91
C LYS A 84 32.54 5.57 12.18
N GLY A 85 32.64 4.25 12.00
CA GLY A 85 32.62 3.26 13.08
C GLY A 85 31.27 3.12 13.78
N ILE A 86 30.18 3.61 13.18
CA ILE A 86 28.84 3.55 13.77
C ILE A 86 28.32 2.11 13.85
N ALA A 87 28.70 1.24 12.92
CA ALA A 87 28.32 -0.17 12.94
C ALA A 87 28.85 -0.89 14.16
N SER A 88 30.13 -0.68 14.52
CA SER A 88 30.70 -1.28 15.73
C SER A 88 30.01 -0.79 17.00
N ARG A 89 29.59 0.49 17.04
CA ARG A 89 28.81 1.04 18.16
C ARG A 89 27.42 0.44 18.22
N PHE A 90 26.77 0.24 17.07
CA PHE A 90 25.48 -0.43 16.97
C PHE A 90 25.56 -1.89 17.42
N GLU A 91 26.57 -2.65 17.02
CA GLU A 91 26.78 -4.02 17.50
C GLU A 91 27.00 -4.09 19.02
N ALA A 92 27.75 -3.13 19.58
CA ALA A 92 27.91 -3.02 21.03
C ALA A 92 26.58 -2.66 21.72
N PHE A 93 25.79 -1.77 21.11
CA PHE A 93 24.46 -1.40 21.58
C PHE A 93 23.51 -2.61 21.57
N LEU A 94 23.49 -3.42 20.51
CA LEU A 94 22.68 -4.64 20.44
C LEU A 94 23.07 -5.63 21.55
N LYS A 95 24.38 -5.84 21.78
CA LYS A 95 24.88 -6.71 22.86
C LYS A 95 24.47 -6.22 24.24
N LYS A 96 24.57 -4.91 24.48
CA LYS A 96 24.16 -4.26 25.74
C LYS A 96 22.66 -4.40 25.99
N ASN A 97 21.85 -4.37 24.93
CA ASN A 97 20.38 -4.39 24.99
C ASN A 97 19.77 -5.75 24.62
N ASN A 98 20.52 -6.85 24.72
CA ASN A 98 20.11 -8.18 24.23
C ASN A 98 18.80 -8.74 24.82
N ASN A 99 18.32 -8.19 25.93
CA ASN A 99 17.07 -8.57 26.59
C ASN A 99 15.91 -7.58 26.35
N VAL A 100 16.12 -6.52 25.57
CA VAL A 100 15.11 -5.50 25.29
C VAL A 100 14.22 -5.93 24.11
N PRO A 101 12.89 -5.81 24.19
CA PRO A 101 12.01 -6.09 23.06
C PRO A 101 12.43 -5.34 21.79
N GLY A 102 12.36 -6.00 20.64
CA GLY A 102 12.80 -5.44 19.35
C GLY A 102 14.27 -5.68 18.99
N VAL A 103 15.16 -5.93 19.96
CA VAL A 103 16.61 -6.08 19.68
C VAL A 103 16.92 -7.22 18.71
N LYS A 104 16.23 -8.36 18.87
CA LYS A 104 16.41 -9.53 18.01
C LYS A 104 16.01 -9.23 16.56
N LEU A 105 14.94 -8.45 16.36
CA LEU A 105 14.52 -8.07 15.01
C LEU A 105 15.51 -7.10 14.38
N LEU A 106 16.04 -6.12 15.14
CA LEU A 106 17.10 -5.22 14.66
C LEU A 106 18.37 -6.00 14.26
N GLU A 107 18.83 -6.89 15.12
CA GLU A 107 20.01 -7.74 14.86
C GLU A 107 19.79 -8.63 13.62
N GLN A 108 18.63 -9.27 13.51
CA GLN A 108 18.30 -10.10 12.35
C GLN A 108 18.21 -9.28 11.05
N THR A 109 17.64 -8.07 11.10
CA THR A 109 17.53 -7.18 9.93
C THR A 109 18.90 -6.67 9.50
N TYR A 110 19.75 -6.29 10.45
CA TYR A 110 21.14 -5.89 10.19
C TYR A 110 21.89 -7.04 9.50
N ASN A 111 21.89 -8.22 10.12
CA ASN A 111 22.55 -9.40 9.56
C ASN A 111 21.97 -9.79 8.19
N TYR A 112 20.67 -9.65 7.97
CA TYR A 112 20.03 -9.91 6.68
C TYR A 112 20.61 -9.01 5.58
N LEU A 113 20.69 -7.69 5.79
CA LEU A 113 21.23 -6.75 4.80
C LEU A 113 22.72 -6.96 4.55
N LEU A 114 23.49 -7.28 5.59
CA LEU A 114 24.92 -7.59 5.47
C LEU A 114 25.15 -8.86 4.64
N MET A 115 24.37 -9.92 4.90
CA MET A 115 24.59 -11.23 4.28
C MET A 115 23.94 -11.38 2.91
N GLN A 116 22.72 -10.86 2.72
CA GLN A 116 21.97 -11.03 1.47
C GLN A 116 22.24 -9.93 0.44
N HIS A 117 22.56 -8.72 0.92
CA HIS A 117 22.73 -7.54 0.07
C HIS A 117 24.12 -6.93 0.12
N ALA A 118 25.06 -7.57 0.83
CA ALA A 118 26.43 -7.08 1.01
C ALA A 118 26.49 -5.60 1.43
N ALA A 119 25.52 -5.17 2.24
CA ALA A 119 25.42 -3.79 2.70
C ALA A 119 26.70 -3.40 3.47
N ASP A 120 27.24 -2.22 3.16
CA ASP A 120 28.31 -1.63 3.96
C ASP A 120 27.77 -1.33 5.37
N PRO A 121 28.34 -1.93 6.43
CA PRO A 121 27.76 -1.84 7.77
C PRO A 121 27.62 -0.41 8.30
N ASP A 122 28.64 0.42 8.10
CA ASP A 122 28.64 1.81 8.56
C ASP A 122 27.60 2.64 7.78
N SER A 123 27.48 2.43 6.46
CA SER A 123 26.47 3.09 5.64
C SER A 123 25.05 2.71 6.07
N LEU A 124 24.79 1.43 6.32
CA LEU A 124 23.48 0.94 6.73
C LEU A 124 23.03 1.55 8.06
N VAL A 125 23.89 1.43 9.06
CA VAL A 125 23.57 1.90 10.41
C VAL A 125 23.49 3.42 10.46
N HIS A 126 24.30 4.13 9.65
CA HIS A 126 24.21 5.57 9.51
C HIS A 126 22.88 6.02 8.90
N GLU A 127 22.43 5.40 7.78
CA GLU A 127 21.11 5.69 7.21
C GLU A 127 20.01 5.46 8.26
N TRP A 128 20.05 4.35 8.99
CA TRP A 128 19.07 4.06 10.05
C TRP A 128 19.07 5.08 11.19
N ALA A 129 20.25 5.48 11.66
CA ALA A 129 20.39 6.43 12.76
C ALA A 129 19.91 7.84 12.38
N GLU A 130 20.27 8.35 11.20
CA GLU A 130 19.78 9.66 10.73
C GLU A 130 18.27 9.61 10.44
N SER A 131 17.79 8.53 9.82
CA SER A 131 16.38 8.41 9.43
C SER A 131 15.44 8.32 10.63
N ILE A 132 15.84 7.61 11.69
CA ILE A 132 15.01 7.46 12.89
C ILE A 132 14.97 8.75 13.72
N VAL A 133 16.06 9.52 13.71
CA VAL A 133 16.15 10.83 14.37
C VAL A 133 15.41 11.89 13.57
N GLY A 134 15.41 11.79 12.24
CA GLY A 134 14.79 12.75 11.34
C GLY A 134 15.56 14.07 11.26
N ASP A 135 16.89 14.01 11.33
CA ASP A 135 17.75 15.20 11.32
C ASP A 135 18.16 15.67 9.91
N GLN A 136 17.91 14.86 8.88
CA GLN A 136 18.16 15.21 7.47
C GLN A 136 16.88 15.14 6.62
N TYR A 137 16.89 15.88 5.51
CA TYR A 137 15.94 15.64 4.41
C TYR A 137 16.19 14.25 3.78
N PRO A 138 15.16 13.55 3.29
CA PRO A 138 15.34 12.27 2.61
C PRO A 138 16.21 12.42 1.37
N VAL A 139 17.26 11.61 1.26
CA VAL A 139 18.12 11.55 0.07
C VAL A 139 18.40 10.08 -0.26
N PRO A 140 18.07 9.60 -1.47
CA PRO A 140 17.32 10.28 -2.53
C PRO A 140 15.88 10.67 -2.13
N ASP A 141 15.32 11.69 -2.78
CA ASP A 141 13.96 12.20 -2.50
C ASP A 141 12.87 11.12 -2.64
N ARG A 142 13.12 10.12 -3.51
CA ARG A 142 12.16 9.07 -3.87
C ARG A 142 11.95 8.06 -2.73
N ILE A 143 13.04 7.53 -2.19
CA ILE A 143 13.09 6.56 -1.09
C ILE A 143 14.56 6.39 -0.68
N LEU A 144 14.80 6.11 0.60
CA LEU A 144 16.15 5.83 1.11
C LEU A 144 16.67 4.48 0.59
N HIS A 145 17.98 4.37 0.45
CA HIS A 145 18.61 3.27 -0.29
C HIS A 145 18.38 1.90 0.36
N PHE A 146 18.69 1.72 1.65
CA PHE A 146 18.49 0.43 2.30
C PHE A 146 17.02 0.15 2.61
N THR A 147 16.22 1.20 2.77
CA THR A 147 14.76 1.08 2.87
C THR A 147 14.16 0.52 1.59
N GLU A 148 14.60 1.00 0.42
CA GLU A 148 14.15 0.50 -0.87
C GLU A 148 14.43 -1.00 -1.04
N ILE A 149 15.66 -1.43 -0.76
CA ILE A 149 16.07 -2.84 -0.84
C ILE A 149 15.15 -3.73 0.01
N LEU A 150 14.94 -3.38 1.28
CA LEU A 150 14.07 -4.16 2.18
C LEU A 150 12.63 -4.23 1.67
N VAL A 151 12.10 -3.13 1.13
CA VAL A 151 10.73 -3.10 0.62
C VAL A 151 10.61 -3.88 -0.69
N GLN A 152 11.62 -3.85 -1.57
CA GLN A 152 11.66 -4.66 -2.78
C GLN A 152 11.62 -6.17 -2.47
N ASP A 153 12.39 -6.63 -1.48
CA ASP A 153 12.37 -8.03 -1.04
C ASP A 153 10.99 -8.41 -0.49
N TYR A 154 10.43 -7.54 0.34
CA TYR A 154 9.09 -7.75 0.90
C TYR A 154 8.01 -7.84 -0.19
N LEU A 155 8.04 -6.96 -1.19
CA LEU A 155 7.10 -7.03 -2.32
C LEU A 155 7.34 -8.27 -3.19
N SER A 156 8.59 -8.69 -3.37
CA SER A 156 8.93 -9.94 -4.07
C SER A 156 8.36 -11.16 -3.35
N GLN A 157 8.41 -11.16 -2.01
CA GLN A 157 7.81 -12.21 -1.19
C GLN A 157 6.28 -12.17 -1.29
N GLU A 158 5.66 -11.04 -0.96
CA GLU A 158 4.22 -10.97 -0.70
C GLU A 158 3.38 -10.72 -1.95
N MET A 159 3.86 -9.91 -2.90
CA MET A 159 3.12 -9.56 -4.12
C MET A 159 3.48 -10.46 -5.31
N CYS A 160 4.64 -11.11 -5.27
CA CYS A 160 5.11 -11.98 -6.36
C CYS A 160 5.15 -13.47 -5.98
N ASP A 161 4.69 -13.85 -4.77
CA ASP A 161 4.71 -15.22 -4.25
C ASP A 161 6.12 -15.83 -4.36
N ASN A 162 7.13 -15.08 -3.93
CA ASN A 162 8.56 -15.41 -4.04
C ASN A 162 9.07 -15.71 -5.46
N ARG A 163 8.32 -15.27 -6.48
CA ARG A 163 8.64 -15.46 -7.91
C ARG A 163 8.58 -14.11 -8.65
N PRO A 164 9.47 -13.16 -8.29
CA PRO A 164 9.51 -11.87 -8.95
C PRO A 164 9.86 -12.01 -10.44
N PRO A 165 9.39 -11.10 -11.31
CA PRO A 165 9.81 -11.05 -12.69
C PRO A 165 11.30 -10.68 -12.80
N ARG A 166 11.89 -10.84 -13.99
CA ARG A 166 13.26 -10.38 -14.24
C ARG A 166 13.32 -8.85 -14.20
N GLY A 167 14.41 -8.32 -13.66
CA GLY A 167 14.65 -6.88 -13.51
C GLY A 167 14.34 -6.37 -12.11
N ALA A 168 14.41 -5.06 -11.92
CA ALA A 168 14.18 -4.39 -10.64
C ALA A 168 12.91 -3.53 -10.64
N TYR A 169 12.42 -3.22 -9.44
CA TYR A 169 11.34 -2.24 -9.24
C TYR A 169 11.89 -0.97 -8.60
N ASP A 170 11.68 0.17 -9.22
CA ASP A 170 11.85 1.46 -8.55
C ASP A 170 10.64 1.73 -7.64
N LEU A 171 10.91 2.10 -6.39
CA LEU A 171 9.89 2.35 -5.37
C LEU A 171 9.79 3.83 -5.02
N PHE A 172 8.60 4.40 -4.94
CA PHE A 172 8.38 5.75 -4.42
C PHE A 172 7.58 5.68 -3.12
N ALA A 173 8.20 6.09 -2.00
CA ALA A 173 7.55 6.12 -0.70
C ALA A 173 6.51 7.25 -0.61
N THR A 174 5.33 6.95 -0.06
CA THR A 174 4.19 7.90 -0.02
C THR A 174 3.40 7.79 1.28
N GLU A 175 2.60 8.82 1.58
CA GLU A 175 1.76 8.97 2.79
C GLU A 175 0.50 8.07 2.77
N GLY A 176 0.74 6.78 2.59
CA GLY A 176 -0.25 5.74 2.40
C GLY A 176 -0.79 5.71 0.97
N GLY A 177 -1.49 4.63 0.61
CA GLY A 177 -2.04 4.47 -0.74
C GLY A 177 -3.02 5.58 -1.19
N THR A 178 -3.51 6.39 -0.24
CA THR A 178 -4.32 7.57 -0.55
C THR A 178 -3.49 8.66 -1.23
N ALA A 179 -2.29 8.99 -0.71
CA ALA A 179 -1.41 9.97 -1.34
C ALA A 179 -0.86 9.43 -2.67
N ALA A 180 -0.46 8.16 -2.68
CA ALA A 180 -0.03 7.46 -3.90
C ALA A 180 -1.02 7.65 -5.06
N MET A 181 -2.31 7.42 -4.82
CA MET A 181 -3.32 7.54 -5.87
C MET A 181 -3.49 8.97 -6.36
N CYS A 182 -3.45 9.97 -5.48
CA CYS A 182 -3.45 11.37 -5.90
C CYS A 182 -2.24 11.68 -6.81
N TYR A 183 -1.05 11.24 -6.43
CA TYR A 183 0.17 11.45 -7.21
C TYR A 183 0.12 10.74 -8.56
N ILE A 184 -0.39 9.52 -8.62
CA ILE A 184 -0.55 8.76 -9.86
C ILE A 184 -1.49 9.49 -10.81
N PHE A 185 -2.70 9.86 -10.34
CA PHE A 185 -3.66 10.54 -11.20
C PHE A 185 -3.13 11.89 -11.70
N ASP A 186 -2.50 12.68 -10.82
CA ASP A 186 -1.92 13.97 -11.21
C ASP A 186 -0.76 13.77 -12.19
N SER A 187 0.16 12.84 -11.92
CA SER A 187 1.31 12.57 -12.80
C SER A 187 0.92 12.01 -14.17
N LEU A 188 -0.08 11.11 -14.22
CA LEU A 188 -0.60 10.58 -15.49
C LEU A 188 -1.20 11.69 -16.35
N GLN A 189 -1.85 12.68 -15.73
CA GLN A 189 -2.42 13.83 -16.43
C GLN A 189 -1.35 14.83 -16.88
N GLU A 190 -0.47 15.26 -15.97
CA GLU A 190 0.58 16.23 -16.25
C GLU A 190 1.58 15.75 -17.32
N ASN A 191 1.77 14.43 -17.43
CA ASN A 191 2.63 13.82 -18.45
C ASN A 191 1.86 13.33 -19.69
N PHE A 192 0.59 13.74 -19.86
CA PHE A 192 -0.24 13.45 -21.03
C PHE A 192 -0.49 11.95 -21.31
N LEU A 193 -0.28 11.09 -20.33
CA LEU A 193 -0.55 9.65 -20.42
C LEU A 193 -2.06 9.37 -20.32
N LEU A 194 -2.78 10.14 -19.50
CA LEU A 194 -4.24 10.17 -19.44
C LEU A 194 -4.76 11.61 -19.54
N ASN A 195 -5.48 11.89 -20.62
CA ASN A 195 -6.10 13.19 -20.90
C ASN A 195 -7.60 13.17 -20.61
N LYS A 196 -8.20 14.36 -20.54
CA LYS A 196 -9.65 14.51 -20.46
C LYS A 196 -10.34 13.74 -21.59
N GLY A 197 -11.38 12.97 -21.25
CA GLY A 197 -12.11 12.14 -22.20
C GLY A 197 -11.48 10.79 -22.52
N ASP A 198 -10.24 10.51 -22.08
CA ASP A 198 -9.64 9.18 -22.25
C ASP A 198 -10.43 8.10 -21.51
N GLY A 199 -10.52 6.92 -22.11
CA GLY A 199 -11.25 5.79 -21.54
C GLY A 199 -10.43 5.10 -20.45
N ILE A 200 -11.04 4.95 -19.28
CA ILE A 200 -10.49 4.12 -18.20
C ILE A 200 -11.51 3.09 -17.77
N VAL A 201 -11.05 1.98 -17.21
CA VAL A 201 -11.87 0.95 -16.59
C VAL A 201 -11.63 0.92 -15.09
N LEU A 202 -12.71 0.85 -14.32
CA LEU A 202 -12.69 0.55 -12.89
C LEU A 202 -13.33 -0.81 -12.67
N MET A 203 -12.63 -1.71 -11.99
CA MET A 203 -13.21 -2.96 -11.50
C MET A 203 -13.93 -2.68 -10.18
N VAL A 204 -15.25 -2.87 -10.16
CA VAL A 204 -16.14 -2.47 -9.05
C VAL A 204 -16.91 -3.68 -8.49
N PRO A 205 -17.31 -3.67 -7.21
CA PRO A 205 -17.23 -2.56 -6.25
C PRO A 205 -15.79 -2.28 -5.79
N ALA A 206 -15.45 -0.99 -5.70
CA ALA A 206 -14.14 -0.49 -5.33
C ALA A 206 -14.26 0.60 -4.27
N PHE A 207 -13.14 0.93 -3.65
CA PHE A 207 -13.07 2.00 -2.66
C PHE A 207 -13.48 3.36 -3.26
N THR A 208 -14.33 4.10 -2.54
CA THR A 208 -15.04 5.31 -3.04
C THR A 208 -14.15 6.37 -3.70
N PRO A 209 -12.96 6.73 -3.18
CA PRO A 209 -12.04 7.63 -3.87
C PRO A 209 -11.62 7.16 -5.27
N TYR A 210 -11.52 5.85 -5.54
CA TYR A 210 -11.20 5.36 -6.89
C TYR A 210 -12.34 5.54 -7.88
N ILE A 211 -13.56 5.73 -7.36
CA ILE A 211 -14.74 6.02 -8.16
C ILE A 211 -14.91 7.53 -8.34
N GLU A 212 -14.66 8.32 -7.30
CA GLU A 212 -14.89 9.77 -7.28
C GLU A 212 -13.77 10.57 -7.93
N ILE A 213 -12.49 10.23 -7.68
CA ILE A 213 -11.34 10.96 -8.23
C ILE A 213 -11.42 11.07 -9.75
N PRO A 214 -11.61 9.98 -10.53
CA PRO A 214 -11.73 10.06 -11.99
C PRO A 214 -12.83 10.98 -12.53
N GLN A 215 -13.87 11.24 -11.72
CA GLN A 215 -15.03 12.03 -12.11
C GLN A 215 -14.86 13.53 -11.81
N LEU A 216 -13.83 13.92 -11.06
CA LEU A 216 -13.55 15.33 -10.79
C LEU A 216 -13.35 16.10 -12.09
N SER A 217 -13.80 17.35 -12.11
CA SER A 217 -13.75 18.24 -13.29
C SER A 217 -12.34 18.44 -13.85
N ARG A 218 -11.30 18.24 -13.03
CA ARG A 218 -9.90 18.27 -13.48
C ARG A 218 -9.54 17.09 -14.38
N TYR A 219 -10.11 15.90 -14.15
CA TYR A 219 -9.77 14.69 -14.91
C TYR A 219 -10.77 14.35 -16.03
N GLN A 220 -12.07 14.33 -15.73
CA GLN A 220 -13.14 14.05 -16.72
C GLN A 220 -12.85 12.84 -17.63
N PHE A 221 -12.38 11.73 -17.05
CA PHE A 221 -12.16 10.51 -17.82
C PHE A 221 -13.48 9.85 -18.22
N ARG A 222 -13.48 9.13 -19.34
CA ARG A 222 -14.62 8.28 -19.74
C ARG A 222 -14.56 6.96 -18.98
N VAL A 223 -15.13 6.97 -17.77
CA VAL A 223 -15.11 5.84 -16.84
C VAL A 223 -16.06 4.73 -17.29
N THR A 224 -15.51 3.54 -17.52
CA THR A 224 -16.25 2.28 -17.68
C THR A 224 -16.14 1.48 -16.39
N LYS A 225 -17.27 1.03 -15.85
CA LYS A 225 -17.30 0.16 -14.66
C LYS A 225 -17.53 -1.29 -15.08
N ILE A 226 -16.67 -2.19 -14.62
CA ILE A 226 -16.84 -3.64 -14.76
C ILE A 226 -17.24 -4.20 -13.40
N HIS A 227 -18.41 -4.81 -13.32
CA HIS A 227 -18.99 -5.24 -12.06
C HIS A 227 -18.62 -6.69 -11.74
N ALA A 228 -18.06 -6.93 -10.56
CA ALA A 228 -17.98 -8.27 -9.99
C ALA A 228 -19.39 -8.69 -9.61
N ASN A 229 -20.13 -9.34 -10.50
CA ASN A 229 -21.52 -9.75 -10.29
C ASN A 229 -21.79 -11.21 -10.67
N ARG A 230 -20.72 -12.00 -10.93
CA ARG A 230 -20.86 -13.40 -11.32
C ARG A 230 -21.49 -14.20 -10.17
N MET A 231 -22.53 -14.96 -10.49
CA MET A 231 -23.24 -15.86 -9.58
C MET A 231 -22.91 -17.31 -9.91
N ASN A 232 -22.90 -18.19 -8.91
CA ASN A 232 -22.92 -19.63 -9.15
C ASN A 232 -24.35 -20.13 -9.43
N ASN A 233 -24.50 -21.42 -9.77
CA ASN A 233 -25.79 -22.04 -10.08
C ASN A 233 -26.79 -22.03 -8.89
N GLU A 234 -26.31 -21.78 -7.68
CA GLU A 234 -27.10 -21.74 -6.45
C GLU A 234 -27.52 -20.30 -6.08
N GLY A 235 -27.19 -19.32 -6.91
CA GLY A 235 -27.48 -17.91 -6.64
C GLY A 235 -26.57 -17.28 -5.57
N MET A 236 -25.41 -17.87 -5.31
CA MET A 236 -24.37 -17.28 -4.46
C MET A 236 -23.42 -16.43 -5.30
N HIS A 237 -23.05 -15.28 -4.75
CA HIS A 237 -22.18 -14.33 -5.41
C HIS A 237 -20.72 -14.78 -5.34
N LEU A 238 -20.07 -14.94 -6.49
CA LEU A 238 -18.66 -15.32 -6.58
C LEU A 238 -17.72 -14.13 -6.44
N TRP A 239 -18.24 -12.91 -6.58
CA TRP A 239 -17.47 -11.66 -6.58
C TRP A 239 -16.35 -11.66 -7.61
N GLN A 240 -16.60 -12.36 -8.71
CA GLN A 240 -15.77 -12.40 -9.90
C GLN A 240 -16.45 -11.68 -11.05
N TYR A 241 -15.67 -11.40 -12.08
CA TYR A 241 -16.06 -10.61 -13.25
C TYR A 241 -16.45 -11.53 -14.39
N SER A 242 -17.37 -11.08 -15.24
CA SER A 242 -17.75 -11.82 -16.44
C SER A 242 -16.66 -11.70 -17.51
N ASP A 243 -16.48 -12.76 -18.31
CA ASP A 243 -15.53 -12.74 -19.43
C ASP A 243 -15.87 -11.66 -20.46
N GLU A 244 -17.16 -11.41 -20.68
CA GLU A 244 -17.67 -10.38 -21.58
C GLU A 244 -17.29 -8.97 -21.10
N ASP A 245 -17.41 -8.70 -19.79
CA ASP A 245 -17.00 -7.42 -19.25
C ASP A 245 -15.49 -7.24 -19.32
N ILE A 246 -14.71 -8.26 -18.95
CA ILE A 246 -13.25 -8.23 -19.03
C ILE A 246 -12.79 -7.98 -20.48
N ASP A 247 -13.47 -8.55 -21.46
CA ASP A 247 -13.15 -8.37 -22.88
C ASP A 247 -13.28 -6.93 -23.39
N ARG A 248 -13.95 -6.05 -22.64
CA ARG A 248 -13.97 -4.61 -22.95
C ARG A 248 -12.57 -3.98 -22.91
N LEU A 249 -11.64 -4.58 -22.16
CA LEU A 249 -10.23 -4.17 -22.09
C LEU A 249 -9.46 -4.38 -23.40
N LYS A 250 -9.96 -5.22 -24.30
CA LYS A 250 -9.40 -5.40 -25.65
C LYS A 250 -9.47 -4.13 -26.49
N SER A 251 -10.36 -3.20 -26.15
CA SER A 251 -10.49 -1.97 -26.90
C SER A 251 -9.28 -1.05 -26.67
N PRO A 252 -8.57 -0.61 -27.72
CA PRO A 252 -7.48 0.35 -27.59
C PRO A 252 -7.96 1.75 -27.14
N LYS A 253 -9.28 1.97 -27.08
CA LYS A 253 -9.88 3.18 -26.49
C LYS A 253 -9.87 3.16 -24.95
N ILE A 254 -9.55 2.02 -24.32
CA ILE A 254 -9.30 1.91 -22.88
C ILE A 254 -7.80 2.01 -22.67
N LYS A 255 -7.36 3.10 -22.03
CA LYS A 255 -5.94 3.38 -21.77
C LYS A 255 -5.47 2.89 -20.41
N ALA A 256 -6.35 2.84 -19.42
CA ALA A 256 -5.99 2.42 -18.07
C ALA A 256 -7.06 1.52 -17.42
N LEU A 257 -6.60 0.52 -16.69
CA LEU A 257 -7.37 -0.33 -15.79
C LEU A 257 -6.98 0.00 -14.34
N PHE A 258 -7.95 0.37 -13.52
CA PHE A 258 -7.78 0.51 -12.08
C PHE A 258 -8.46 -0.65 -11.36
N VAL A 259 -7.71 -1.30 -10.49
CA VAL A 259 -8.13 -2.50 -9.79
C VAL A 259 -7.65 -2.47 -8.33
N THR A 260 -8.47 -2.98 -7.42
CA THR A 260 -8.07 -3.29 -6.04
C THR A 260 -8.09 -4.80 -5.90
N ASN A 261 -6.94 -5.42 -5.61
CA ASN A 261 -6.80 -6.86 -5.61
C ASN A 261 -5.92 -7.33 -4.43
N PRO A 262 -6.46 -8.05 -3.45
CA PRO A 262 -7.85 -8.44 -3.24
C PRO A 262 -8.82 -7.25 -3.12
N SER A 263 -10.05 -7.46 -3.58
CA SER A 263 -11.07 -6.41 -3.72
C SER A 263 -11.62 -5.89 -2.39
N ASN A 264 -12.05 -4.63 -2.36
CA ASN A 264 -12.74 -4.01 -1.23
C ASN A 264 -14.01 -3.30 -1.72
N PRO A 265 -15.21 -3.57 -1.18
CA PRO A 265 -15.53 -4.42 0.00
C PRO A 265 -15.56 -5.95 -0.15
N PRO A 266 -15.59 -6.60 -1.33
CA PRO A 266 -15.88 -8.04 -1.38
C PRO A 266 -14.87 -8.91 -0.63
N SER A 267 -13.60 -8.47 -0.54
CA SER A 267 -12.51 -9.22 0.07
C SER A 267 -12.18 -10.52 -0.68
N TYR A 268 -12.34 -10.50 -2.01
CA TYR A 268 -11.95 -11.60 -2.90
C TYR A 268 -10.74 -11.22 -3.74
N THR A 269 -9.79 -12.15 -3.82
CA THR A 269 -8.72 -12.14 -4.82
C THR A 269 -9.32 -12.42 -6.20
N LEU A 270 -8.76 -11.81 -7.25
CA LEU A 270 -9.08 -12.20 -8.61
C LEU A 270 -8.84 -13.70 -8.81
N SER A 271 -9.81 -14.37 -9.45
CA SER A 271 -9.62 -15.76 -9.82
C SER A 271 -8.45 -15.92 -10.80
N PRO A 272 -7.74 -17.06 -10.77
CA PRO A 272 -6.67 -17.33 -11.73
C PRO A 272 -7.12 -17.17 -13.18
N ASP A 273 -8.35 -17.57 -13.51
CA ASP A 273 -8.92 -17.43 -14.84
C ASP A 273 -9.10 -15.97 -15.26
N THR A 274 -9.63 -15.12 -14.37
CA THR A 274 -9.76 -13.68 -14.64
C THR A 274 -8.40 -13.00 -14.79
N MET A 275 -7.44 -13.33 -13.93
CA MET A 275 -6.06 -12.83 -14.03
C MET A 275 -5.43 -13.23 -15.36
N ALA A 276 -5.49 -14.51 -15.72
CA ALA A 276 -4.95 -15.04 -16.97
C ALA A 276 -5.60 -14.39 -18.20
N ARG A 277 -6.92 -14.13 -18.14
CA ARG A 277 -7.64 -13.43 -19.21
C ARG A 277 -7.15 -12.00 -19.40
N ILE A 278 -7.01 -11.23 -18.33
CA ILE A 278 -6.50 -9.84 -18.40
C ILE A 278 -5.05 -9.84 -18.93
N VAL A 279 -4.20 -10.74 -18.44
CA VAL A 279 -2.83 -10.91 -18.94
C VAL A 279 -2.81 -11.23 -20.44
N SER A 280 -3.69 -12.11 -20.90
CA SER A 280 -3.83 -12.44 -22.33
C SER A 280 -4.26 -11.23 -23.15
N ILE A 281 -5.23 -10.45 -22.66
CA ILE A 281 -5.70 -9.21 -23.33
C ILE A 281 -4.56 -8.21 -23.47
N VAL A 282 -3.78 -7.99 -22.41
CA VAL A 282 -2.62 -7.07 -22.47
C VAL A 282 -1.62 -7.56 -23.50
N ARG A 283 -1.27 -8.85 -23.50
CA ARG A 283 -0.25 -9.38 -24.41
C ARG A 283 -0.69 -9.41 -25.88
N ASN A 284 -1.97 -9.64 -26.16
CA ASN A 284 -2.43 -9.98 -27.51
C ASN A 284 -3.31 -8.91 -28.16
N ASP A 285 -4.11 -8.18 -27.37
CA ASP A 285 -5.16 -7.28 -27.89
C ASP A 285 -4.87 -5.80 -27.59
N ASN A 286 -4.39 -5.49 -26.38
CA ASN A 286 -4.13 -4.12 -25.92
C ASN A 286 -2.80 -3.99 -25.15
N PRO A 287 -1.64 -4.08 -25.84
CA PRO A 287 -0.31 -4.03 -25.22
C PRO A 287 0.05 -2.70 -24.57
N ASN A 288 -0.72 -1.64 -24.85
CA ASN A 288 -0.52 -0.31 -24.28
C ASN A 288 -1.43 -0.04 -23.07
N LEU A 289 -2.20 -1.03 -22.61
CA LEU A 289 -3.06 -0.87 -21.44
C LEU A 289 -2.18 -0.65 -20.19
N MET A 290 -2.36 0.49 -19.52
CA MET A 290 -1.79 0.73 -18.20
C MET A 290 -2.64 0.06 -17.13
N ILE A 291 -2.01 -0.57 -16.15
CA ILE A 291 -2.67 -1.18 -15.00
C ILE A 291 -2.21 -0.46 -13.74
N ILE A 292 -3.18 0.05 -12.97
CA ILE A 292 -2.96 0.62 -11.65
C ILE A 292 -3.63 -0.33 -10.65
N THR A 293 -2.83 -1.08 -9.91
CA THR A 293 -3.31 -2.07 -8.94
C THR A 293 -3.07 -1.61 -7.51
N ASP A 294 -4.10 -1.64 -6.66
CA ASP A 294 -3.98 -1.46 -5.21
C ASP A 294 -4.06 -2.82 -4.51
N ASP A 295 -2.91 -3.27 -4.01
CA ASP A 295 -2.73 -4.62 -3.49
C ASP A 295 -2.56 -4.65 -1.97
N VAL A 296 -3.10 -3.62 -1.28
CA VAL A 296 -3.06 -3.48 0.19
C VAL A 296 -3.55 -4.71 0.97
N TYR A 297 -4.35 -5.58 0.35
CA TYR A 297 -4.89 -6.80 0.97
C TYR A 297 -4.14 -8.09 0.55
N GLY A 298 -3.09 -8.01 -0.28
CA GLY A 298 -2.43 -9.18 -0.87
C GLY A 298 -1.98 -10.21 0.15
N THR A 299 -1.38 -9.76 1.26
CA THR A 299 -0.91 -10.59 2.38
C THR A 299 -1.99 -11.38 3.12
N PHE A 300 -3.27 -11.05 2.91
CA PHE A 300 -4.40 -11.79 3.48
C PHE A 300 -4.86 -12.95 2.58
N SER A 301 -4.31 -13.05 1.37
CA SER A 301 -4.60 -14.12 0.41
C SER A 301 -3.40 -15.07 0.32
N PRO A 302 -3.57 -16.39 0.57
CA PRO A 302 -2.50 -17.35 0.38
C PRO A 302 -2.08 -17.39 -1.09
N HIS A 303 -0.76 -17.50 -1.34
CA HIS A 303 -0.17 -17.54 -2.68
C HIS A 303 -0.62 -16.37 -3.58
N PHE A 304 -0.81 -15.18 -3.00
CA PHE A 304 -1.19 -14.00 -3.74
C PHE A 304 -0.14 -13.63 -4.79
N ARG A 305 -0.60 -13.34 -6.00
CA ARG A 305 0.26 -12.92 -7.10
C ARG A 305 -0.39 -11.75 -7.82
N SER A 306 0.30 -10.61 -7.78
CA SER A 306 -0.12 -9.32 -8.30
C SER A 306 0.05 -9.21 -9.81
N PHE A 307 -0.64 -8.23 -10.42
CA PHE A 307 -0.36 -7.80 -11.78
C PHE A 307 1.10 -7.34 -11.97
N MET A 308 1.75 -6.79 -10.93
CA MET A 308 3.16 -6.42 -11.02
C MET A 308 4.01 -7.67 -11.34
N ALA A 309 3.67 -8.82 -10.75
CA ALA A 309 4.40 -10.04 -11.00
C ALA A 309 4.09 -10.68 -12.37
N GLU A 310 2.89 -10.48 -12.91
CA GLU A 310 2.43 -11.15 -14.15
C GLU A 310 2.73 -10.37 -15.43
N ILE A 311 2.61 -9.04 -15.37
CA ILE A 311 2.79 -8.10 -16.48
C ILE A 311 3.44 -6.81 -15.96
N PRO A 312 4.69 -6.89 -15.48
CA PRO A 312 5.39 -5.78 -14.81
C PRO A 312 5.46 -4.51 -15.66
N TYR A 313 5.76 -4.66 -16.96
CA TYR A 313 5.88 -3.52 -17.90
C TYR A 313 4.61 -2.66 -17.99
N ASN A 314 3.43 -3.26 -17.81
CA ASN A 314 2.15 -2.57 -17.90
C ASN A 314 1.63 -2.08 -16.55
N THR A 315 2.30 -2.41 -15.44
CA THR A 315 1.70 -2.30 -14.11
C THR A 315 2.43 -1.32 -13.21
N LEU A 316 1.66 -0.38 -12.67
CA LEU A 316 2.01 0.42 -11.51
C LEU A 316 1.29 -0.16 -10.29
N CYS A 317 2.05 -0.64 -9.31
CA CYS A 317 1.49 -1.22 -8.09
C CYS A 317 1.53 -0.21 -6.94
N VAL A 318 0.41 -0.09 -6.22
CA VAL A 318 0.29 0.65 -4.97
C VAL A 318 0.17 -0.36 -3.85
N TYR A 319 1.17 -0.39 -2.97
CA TYR A 319 1.14 -1.24 -1.78
C TYR A 319 1.15 -0.40 -0.50
N SER A 320 0.20 -0.66 0.39
CA SER A 320 0.05 0.05 1.66
C SER A 320 0.25 -0.87 2.85
N PHE A 321 1.12 -0.48 3.78
CA PHE A 321 1.40 -1.22 5.01
C PHE A 321 0.29 -1.08 6.06
N SER A 322 -0.75 -0.30 5.74
CA SER A 322 -1.79 0.11 6.69
C SER A 322 -2.60 -1.03 7.27
N LYS A 323 -2.92 -2.07 6.47
CA LYS A 323 -3.88 -3.11 6.86
C LYS A 323 -3.21 -4.29 7.55
N TYR A 324 -2.19 -4.87 6.91
CA TYR A 324 -1.50 -6.04 7.45
C TYR A 324 -0.85 -5.77 8.81
N PHE A 325 -0.09 -4.67 8.92
CA PHE A 325 0.66 -4.32 10.13
C PHE A 325 -0.13 -3.52 11.16
N GLY A 326 -1.43 -3.28 10.94
CA GLY A 326 -2.24 -2.41 11.80
C GLY A 326 -1.70 -0.98 11.88
N ALA A 327 -1.19 -0.45 10.77
CA ALA A 327 -0.38 0.76 10.72
C ALA A 327 -1.06 1.93 9.98
N THR A 328 -2.40 2.01 10.02
CA THR A 328 -3.16 3.05 9.32
C THR A 328 -2.73 4.48 9.67
N GLY A 329 -2.31 4.71 10.91
CA GLY A 329 -1.82 6.01 11.39
C GLY A 329 -0.39 6.35 10.99
N TRP A 330 0.44 5.37 10.62
CA TRP A 330 1.82 5.59 10.18
C TRP A 330 1.90 6.19 8.78
N ARG A 331 0.87 5.95 7.96
CA ARG A 331 0.80 6.46 6.58
C ARG A 331 1.94 5.94 5.69
N ASN A 332 2.29 4.66 5.80
CA ASN A 332 3.34 4.07 4.98
C ASN A 332 2.75 3.33 3.77
N ALA A 333 3.17 3.72 2.57
CA ALA A 333 2.93 2.99 1.32
C ALA A 333 4.07 3.23 0.33
N VAL A 334 4.12 2.40 -0.70
CA VAL A 334 4.99 2.59 -1.86
C VAL A 334 4.20 2.48 -3.15
N ILE A 335 4.62 3.25 -4.15
CA ILE A 335 4.34 2.99 -5.56
C ILE A 335 5.52 2.19 -6.10
N ALA A 336 5.26 1.04 -6.73
CA ALA A 336 6.27 0.23 -7.40
C ALA A 336 6.08 0.29 -8.92
N LEU A 337 7.15 0.58 -9.64
CA LEU A 337 7.21 0.61 -11.09
C LEU A 337 8.41 -0.21 -11.58
N HIS A 338 8.23 -1.02 -12.61
CA HIS A 338 9.30 -1.85 -13.18
C HIS A 338 10.18 -1.03 -14.13
N GLU A 339 11.47 -1.38 -14.21
CA GLU A 339 12.51 -0.66 -14.99
C GLU A 339 12.37 -0.70 -16.52
#